data_AF-K9GY84-F1
#
_entry.id   AF-K9GY84-F1
#
_cell.length_a   1.000
_cell.length_b   1.000
_cell.length_c   1.000
_cell.angle_alpha   90.00
_cell.angle_beta   90.00
_cell.angle_gamma   90.00
#
_symmetry.space_group_name_H-M   'P 1'
#
loop_
_entity.id
_entity.type
_entity.pdbx_description
1 polymer ?
#
loop_
_entity_poly.entity_id
_entity_poly.type
_entity_poly.pdbx_seq_one_letter_code
_entity_poly.pdbx_strand_id
1 'polypeptide(L)'
;MSICTRKRDLVYLLFFVIHVPIILLIDTVPLLPPILQTNLSHQLREFYITTYRDKFFEDPPIWFTVFIWMELLYHLPLSIWATRGLLEGHPLVPVHLLVFGIQAFITTLTSLVVMWSWTDRSAAEKQQLTMLYAPYLALGMCRPKMYDNNIAIGYSHKIGGFMALDMVFRLRDKLMPKSKRE
;
A
#
# COMPACT_ATOMS: atom_id res chain seq x y z
N MET A 1 17.07 19.73 2.47
CA MET A 1 15.70 20.30 2.36
C MET A 1 14.81 19.64 3.42
N SER A 2 14.05 20.40 4.21
CA SER A 2 13.19 19.83 5.28
C SER A 2 12.06 18.96 4.71
N ILE A 3 11.66 17.88 5.39
CA ILE A 3 10.58 16.99 4.92
C ILE A 3 9.24 17.72 4.75
N CYS A 4 8.97 18.75 5.54
CA CYS A 4 7.75 19.57 5.44
C CYS A 4 7.63 20.29 4.08
N THR A 5 8.77 20.54 3.40
CA THR A 5 8.78 21.10 2.04
C THR A 5 8.56 20.04 0.96
N ARG A 6 8.85 18.76 1.26
CA ARG A 6 8.66 17.61 0.36
C ARG A 6 7.28 16.97 0.61
N LYS A 7 6.21 17.68 0.25
CA LYS A 7 4.81 17.30 0.56
C LYS A 7 4.45 15.84 0.26
N ARG A 8 4.98 15.27 -0.83
CA ARG A 8 4.73 13.87 -1.24
C ARG A 8 5.47 12.88 -0.33
N ASP A 9 6.71 13.17 0.00
CA ASP A 9 7.52 12.34 0.92
C ASP A 9 6.93 12.37 2.33
N LEU A 10 6.32 13.49 2.74
CA LEU A 10 5.58 13.60 3.99
C LEU A 10 4.35 12.67 4.01
N VAL A 11 3.58 12.61 2.91
CA VAL A 11 2.43 11.69 2.80
C VAL A 11 2.90 10.23 2.90
N TYR A 12 3.97 9.87 2.20
CA TYR A 12 4.55 8.51 2.30
C TYR A 12 5.06 8.22 3.70
N LEU A 13 5.69 9.20 4.36
CA LEU A 13 6.16 9.05 5.74
C LEU A 13 5.00 8.75 6.69
N LEU A 14 3.93 9.56 6.63
CA LEU A 14 2.75 9.36 7.47
C LEU A 14 2.10 8.01 7.21
N PHE A 15 2.01 7.60 5.94
CA PHE A 15 1.53 6.27 5.58
C PHE A 15 2.35 5.17 6.26
N PHE A 16 3.68 5.15 6.12
CA PHE A 16 4.51 4.10 6.71
C PHE A 16 4.50 4.13 8.24
N VAL A 17 4.47 5.32 8.87
CA VAL A 17 4.39 5.46 10.33
C VAL A 17 3.08 4.88 10.87
N ILE A 18 1.95 5.11 10.19
CA ILE A 18 0.65 4.56 10.58
C ILE A 18 0.55 3.07 10.24
N HIS A 19 1.19 2.64 9.15
CA HIS A 19 1.09 1.26 8.67
C HIS A 19 1.85 0.27 9.58
N VAL A 20 2.99 0.65 10.16
CA VAL A 20 3.76 -0.21 11.09
C VAL A 20 2.89 -0.75 12.26
N PRO A 21 2.19 0.08 13.05
CA PRO A 21 1.34 -0.43 14.12
C PRO A 21 0.14 -1.23 13.59
N ILE A 22 -0.40 -0.89 12.40
CA ILE A 22 -1.48 -1.68 11.78
C ILE A 22 -1.00 -3.10 11.47
N ILE A 23 0.15 -3.24 10.81
CA ILE A 23 0.72 -4.56 10.48
C ILE A 23 0.90 -5.41 11.74
N LEU A 24 1.43 -4.81 12.82
CA LEU A 24 1.72 -5.53 14.06
C LEU A 24 0.48 -5.87 14.90
N LEU A 25 -0.50 -4.97 14.96
CA LEU A 25 -1.67 -5.11 15.84
C LEU A 25 -2.88 -5.76 15.16
N ILE A 26 -2.92 -5.79 13.82
CA ILE A 26 -4.08 -6.26 13.06
C ILE A 26 -3.65 -7.34 12.08
N ASP A 27 -2.80 -7.02 11.10
CA ASP A 27 -2.61 -7.88 9.92
C ASP A 27 -1.84 -9.17 10.24
N THR A 28 -0.70 -9.05 10.93
CA THR A 28 0.24 -10.17 11.14
C THR A 28 0.01 -10.95 12.43
N VAL A 29 -0.95 -10.53 13.25
CA VAL A 29 -1.27 -11.16 14.55
C VAL A 29 -1.45 -12.69 14.46
N PRO A 30 -2.07 -13.29 13.42
CA PRO A 30 -2.16 -14.75 13.31
C PRO A 30 -0.80 -15.48 13.26
N LEU A 31 0.24 -14.80 12.78
CA LEU A 31 1.59 -15.34 12.61
C LEU A 31 2.53 -14.98 13.77
N LEU A 32 2.15 -13.99 14.60
CA LEU A 32 2.97 -13.56 15.72
C LEU A 32 2.98 -14.63 16.82
N PRO A 33 4.13 -14.86 17.49
CA PRO A 33 4.18 -15.73 18.66
C PRO A 33 3.24 -15.17 19.77
N PRO A 34 2.68 -16.04 20.64
CA PRO A 34 1.70 -15.61 21.64
C PRO A 34 2.16 -14.46 22.55
N ILE A 35 3.47 -14.37 22.80
CA ILE A 35 4.06 -13.29 23.61
C ILE A 35 3.93 -11.90 22.99
N LEU A 36 3.77 -11.82 21.66
CA LEU A 36 3.56 -10.57 20.92
C LEU A 36 2.07 -10.32 20.62
N GLN A 37 1.20 -11.29 20.89
CA GLN A 37 -0.25 -11.11 20.77
C GLN A 37 -0.77 -10.46 22.04
N THR A 38 -1.14 -9.19 21.92
CA THR A 38 -1.61 -8.37 23.05
C THR A 38 -3.13 -8.38 23.14
N ASN A 39 -3.68 -8.07 24.31
CA ASN A 39 -5.12 -7.84 24.48
C ASN A 39 -5.65 -6.77 23.52
N LEU A 40 -4.86 -5.71 23.28
CA LEU A 40 -5.21 -4.65 22.34
C LEU A 40 -5.35 -5.20 20.92
N SER A 41 -4.41 -6.02 20.45
CA SER A 41 -4.52 -6.63 19.11
C SER A 41 -5.74 -7.53 18.97
N HIS A 42 -6.10 -8.31 20.00
CA HIS A 42 -7.30 -9.13 19.95
C HIS A 42 -8.58 -8.28 19.88
N GLN A 43 -8.67 -7.24 20.72
CA GLN A 43 -9.82 -6.32 20.73
C GLN A 43 -9.98 -5.57 19.41
N LEU A 44 -8.88 -5.08 18.83
CA LEU A 44 -8.91 -4.38 17.54
C LEU A 44 -9.35 -5.31 16.41
N ARG A 45 -8.89 -6.56 16.40
CA ARG A 45 -9.28 -7.55 15.40
C ARG A 45 -10.73 -7.99 15.56
N GLU A 46 -11.19 -8.18 16.79
CA GLU A 46 -12.60 -8.49 17.08
C GLU A 46 -13.51 -7.34 16.63
N PHE A 47 -13.15 -6.09 16.96
CA PHE A 47 -13.85 -4.91 16.47
C PHE A 47 -13.88 -4.86 14.93
N TYR A 48 -12.75 -5.15 14.27
CA TYR A 48 -12.66 -5.17 12.81
C TYR A 48 -13.58 -6.24 12.21
N ILE A 49 -13.52 -7.47 12.71
CA ILE A 49 -14.34 -8.60 12.25
C ILE A 49 -15.83 -8.29 12.43
N THR A 50 -16.23 -7.82 13.62
CA THR A 50 -17.64 -7.51 13.91
C THR A 50 -18.17 -6.35 13.05
N THR A 51 -17.33 -5.36 12.74
CA THR A 51 -17.73 -4.17 11.96
C THR A 51 -17.78 -4.44 10.45
N TYR A 52 -16.79 -5.15 9.91
CA TYR A 52 -16.60 -5.27 8.46
C TYR A 52 -16.93 -6.65 7.89
N ARG A 53 -17.05 -7.67 8.74
CA ARG A 53 -17.36 -9.05 8.37
C ARG A 53 -16.46 -9.62 7.27
N ASP A 54 -15.19 -9.27 7.37
CA ASP A 54 -14.14 -9.62 6.42
C ASP A 54 -13.72 -11.07 6.60
N LYS A 55 -13.95 -11.90 5.58
CA LYS A 55 -13.62 -13.32 5.63
C LYS A 55 -12.13 -13.60 5.74
N PHE A 56 -11.28 -12.70 5.26
CA PHE A 56 -9.83 -12.86 5.41
C PHE A 56 -9.39 -12.79 6.87
N PHE A 57 -10.21 -12.20 7.74
CA PHE A 57 -9.95 -12.11 9.18
C PHE A 57 -10.80 -13.09 10.01
N GLU A 58 -11.97 -13.50 9.52
CA GLU A 58 -12.83 -14.50 10.15
C GLU A 58 -12.30 -15.94 9.95
N ASP A 59 -12.10 -16.34 8.70
CA ASP A 59 -11.70 -17.69 8.29
C ASP A 59 -10.80 -17.60 7.04
N PRO A 60 -9.52 -17.21 7.21
CA PRO A 60 -8.63 -16.96 6.10
C PRO A 60 -8.39 -18.24 5.28
N PRO A 61 -8.54 -18.18 3.94
CA PRO A 61 -8.12 -19.29 3.11
C PRO A 61 -6.60 -19.45 3.20
N ILE A 62 -6.11 -20.70 3.10
CA ILE A 62 -4.69 -21.04 3.30
C ILE A 62 -3.74 -20.20 2.43
N TRP A 63 -4.13 -19.87 1.20
CA TRP A 63 -3.30 -19.04 0.31
C TRP A 63 -3.10 -17.61 0.85
N PHE A 64 -4.05 -17.07 1.62
CA PHE A 64 -3.98 -15.73 2.18
C PHE A 64 -2.88 -15.62 3.25
N THR A 65 -2.53 -16.72 3.92
CA THR A 65 -1.40 -16.78 4.85
C THR A 65 -0.09 -16.35 4.18
N VAL A 66 0.09 -16.59 2.87
CA VAL A 66 1.26 -16.11 2.13
C VAL A 66 1.31 -14.58 2.09
N PHE A 67 0.16 -13.90 1.98
CA PHE A 67 0.11 -12.44 1.99
C PHE A 67 0.44 -11.87 3.37
N ILE A 68 -0.01 -12.52 4.44
CA ILE A 68 0.36 -12.15 5.81
C ILE A 68 1.87 -12.31 6.05
N TRP A 69 2.49 -13.38 5.51
CA TRP A 69 3.94 -13.54 5.54
C TRP A 69 4.67 -12.47 4.75
N MET A 70 4.17 -12.11 3.57
CA MET A 70 4.71 -11.02 2.77
C MET A 70 4.66 -9.68 3.52
N GLU A 71 3.59 -9.42 4.27
CA GLU A 71 3.48 -8.23 5.12
C GLU A 71 4.50 -8.26 6.26
N LEU A 72 4.61 -9.39 6.96
CA LEU A 72 5.54 -9.54 8.08
C LEU A 72 7.01 -9.46 7.66
N LEU A 73 7.39 -10.16 6.59
CA LEU A 73 8.79 -10.32 6.17
C LEU A 73 9.29 -9.20 5.26
N TYR A 74 8.40 -8.53 4.54
CA TYR A 74 8.78 -7.47 3.60
C TYR A 74 8.16 -6.12 3.97
N HIS A 75 6.83 -6.01 4.10
CA HIS A 75 6.20 -4.70 4.34
C HIS A 75 6.63 -4.09 5.68
N LEU A 76 6.66 -4.87 6.76
CA LEU A 76 7.03 -4.38 8.08
C LEU A 76 8.47 -3.84 8.14
N PRO A 77 9.52 -4.63 7.84
CA PRO A 77 10.90 -4.13 7.92
C PRO A 77 11.12 -2.98 6.93
N LEU A 78 10.49 -3.03 5.75
CA LEU A 78 10.58 -1.94 4.80
C LEU A 78 9.90 -0.67 5.32
N SER A 79 8.73 -0.76 5.95
CA SER A 79 8.01 0.39 6.48
C SER A 79 8.83 1.11 7.55
N ILE A 80 9.46 0.34 8.45
CA ILE A 80 10.37 0.86 9.48
C ILE A 80 11.57 1.57 8.83
N TRP A 81 12.21 0.93 7.85
CA TRP A 81 13.33 1.52 7.12
C TRP A 81 12.92 2.77 6.34
N ALA A 82 11.77 2.74 5.66
CA ALA A 82 11.25 3.82 4.82
C ALA A 82 10.95 5.08 5.64
N THR A 83 10.52 4.95 6.89
CA THR A 83 10.34 6.09 7.81
C THR A 83 11.64 6.90 7.92
N ARG A 84 12.76 6.22 8.21
CA ARG A 84 14.07 6.88 8.29
C ARG A 84 14.56 7.33 6.92
N GLY A 85 14.44 6.48 5.91
CA GLY A 85 14.90 6.78 4.55
C GLY A 85 14.23 8.01 3.95
N LEU A 86 12.93 8.21 4.20
CA LEU A 86 12.18 9.39 3.75
C LEU A 86 12.64 10.66 4.46
N LEU A 87 12.82 10.61 5.79
CA LEU A 87 13.33 11.73 6.60
C LEU A 87 14.70 12.21 6.08
N GLU A 88 15.62 11.28 5.83
CA GLU A 88 16.99 11.55 5.38
C GLU A 88 17.09 11.81 3.86
N GLY A 89 16.07 11.45 3.08
CA GLY A 89 16.10 11.56 1.62
C GLY A 89 17.02 10.53 0.96
N HIS A 90 17.07 9.31 1.53
CA HIS A 90 17.98 8.25 1.10
C HIS A 90 17.78 7.88 -0.38
N PRO A 91 18.87 7.71 -1.18
CA PRO A 91 18.77 7.56 -2.63
C PRO A 91 18.02 6.32 -3.10
N LEU A 92 17.97 5.26 -2.28
CA LEU A 92 17.27 4.00 -2.56
C LEU A 92 15.76 4.03 -2.25
N VAL A 93 15.25 5.07 -1.59
CA VAL A 93 13.81 5.19 -1.26
C VAL A 93 12.92 4.91 -2.48
N PRO A 94 13.21 5.46 -3.69
CA PRO A 94 12.35 5.19 -4.83
C PRO A 94 12.28 3.73 -5.25
N VAL A 95 13.39 3.00 -5.19
CA VAL A 95 13.40 1.58 -5.58
C VAL A 95 12.52 0.76 -4.62
N HIS A 96 12.69 0.96 -3.32
CA HIS A 96 11.93 0.18 -2.34
C HIS A 96 10.44 0.54 -2.32
N LEU A 97 10.09 1.82 -2.41
CA LEU A 97 8.69 2.25 -2.47
C LEU A 97 8.00 1.78 -3.77
N LEU A 98 8.74 1.62 -4.87
CA LEU A 98 8.22 1.02 -6.09
C LEU A 98 7.84 -0.44 -5.88
N VAL A 99 8.77 -1.24 -5.34
CA VAL A 99 8.53 -2.68 -5.10
C VAL A 99 7.40 -2.87 -4.09
N PHE A 100 7.38 -2.08 -3.01
CA PHE A 100 6.26 -2.06 -2.05
C PHE A 100 4.94 -1.76 -2.74
N GLY A 101 4.87 -0.69 -3.53
CA GLY A 101 3.64 -0.28 -4.21
C GLY A 101 3.12 -1.37 -5.16
N ILE A 102 3.99 -1.99 -5.95
CA ILE A 102 3.61 -3.08 -6.87
C ILE A 102 3.07 -4.27 -6.09
N GLN A 103 3.79 -4.72 -5.05
CA GLN A 103 3.37 -5.86 -4.26
C GLN A 103 2.03 -5.60 -3.56
N ALA A 104 1.89 -4.45 -2.89
CA ALA A 104 0.64 -4.04 -2.25
C ALA A 104 -0.53 -3.97 -3.24
N PHE A 105 -0.30 -3.51 -4.47
CA PHE A 105 -1.33 -3.49 -5.50
C PHE A 105 -1.78 -4.90 -5.90
N ILE A 106 -0.83 -5.81 -6.13
CA ILE A 106 -1.15 -7.19 -6.53
C ILE A 106 -1.94 -7.89 -5.43
N THR A 107 -1.45 -7.86 -4.18
CA THR A 107 -2.11 -8.54 -3.06
C THR A 107 -3.51 -7.95 -2.81
N THR A 108 -3.63 -6.62 -2.82
CA THR A 108 -4.93 -5.93 -2.65
C THR A 108 -5.89 -6.25 -3.78
N LEU A 109 -5.44 -6.25 -5.04
CA LEU A 109 -6.27 -6.58 -6.20
C LEU A 109 -6.77 -8.03 -6.13
N THR A 110 -5.89 -8.98 -5.80
CA THR A 110 -6.27 -10.38 -5.60
C THR A 110 -7.32 -10.52 -4.50
N SER A 111 -7.12 -9.86 -3.36
CA SER A 111 -8.09 -9.86 -2.25
C SER A 111 -9.43 -9.27 -2.66
N LEU A 112 -9.44 -8.16 -3.41
CA LEU A 112 -10.68 -7.55 -3.90
C LEU A 112 -11.43 -8.44 -4.89
N VAL A 113 -10.73 -9.09 -5.83
CA VAL A 113 -11.37 -10.03 -6.77
C VAL A 113 -12.06 -11.17 -6.02
N VAL A 114 -11.40 -11.74 -5.01
CA VAL A 114 -11.99 -12.80 -4.18
C VAL A 114 -13.11 -12.27 -3.30
N MET A 115 -12.95 -11.09 -2.70
CA MET A 115 -13.99 -10.47 -1.87
C MET A 115 -15.29 -10.22 -2.65
N TRP A 116 -15.17 -9.77 -3.90
CA TRP A 116 -16.33 -9.54 -4.75
C TRP A 116 -17.04 -10.83 -5.17
N SER A 117 -16.36 -11.98 -5.15
CA SER A 117 -16.95 -13.29 -5.44
C SER A 117 -17.75 -13.89 -4.27
N TRP A 118 -17.66 -13.33 -3.06
CA TRP A 118 -18.42 -13.82 -1.90
C TRP A 118 -19.94 -13.72 -2.12
N THR A 119 -20.69 -14.79 -1.88
CA THR A 119 -22.15 -14.82 -2.13
C THR A 119 -22.99 -14.48 -0.91
N ASP A 120 -22.39 -14.46 0.27
CA ASP A 120 -22.99 -14.30 1.60
C ASP A 120 -22.76 -12.90 2.22
N ARG A 121 -22.33 -11.94 1.40
CA ARG A 121 -22.17 -10.53 1.77
C ARG A 121 -22.93 -9.66 0.77
N SER A 122 -23.65 -8.68 1.29
CA SER A 122 -24.36 -7.69 0.51
C SER A 122 -23.40 -6.81 -0.30
N ALA A 123 -23.92 -6.18 -1.36
CA ALA A 123 -23.12 -5.23 -2.14
C ALA A 123 -22.62 -4.04 -1.29
N ALA A 124 -23.41 -3.61 -0.30
CA ALA A 124 -23.05 -2.51 0.59
C ALA A 124 -21.86 -2.89 1.49
N GLU A 125 -21.87 -4.08 2.09
CA GLU A 125 -20.74 -4.59 2.91
C GLU A 125 -19.45 -4.68 2.07
N LYS A 126 -19.55 -5.22 0.86
CA LYS A 126 -18.41 -5.30 -0.08
C LYS A 126 -17.90 -3.93 -0.50
N GLN A 127 -18.79 -2.96 -0.70
CA GLN A 127 -18.40 -1.60 -1.06
C GLN A 127 -17.70 -0.90 0.12
N GLN A 128 -18.19 -1.07 1.35
CA GLN A 128 -17.54 -0.56 2.55
C GLN A 128 -16.12 -1.13 2.71
N LEU A 129 -15.95 -2.44 2.53
CA LEU A 129 -14.62 -3.07 2.50
C LEU A 129 -13.75 -2.55 1.35
N THR A 130 -14.32 -2.37 0.15
CA THR A 130 -13.59 -1.82 -0.99
C THR A 130 -13.02 -0.43 -0.65
N MET A 131 -13.78 0.42 0.03
CA MET A 131 -13.32 1.76 0.45
C MET A 131 -12.17 1.68 1.46
N LEU A 132 -12.12 0.64 2.28
CA LEU A 132 -11.05 0.39 3.23
C LEU A 132 -9.76 -0.09 2.55
N TYR A 133 -9.89 -0.92 1.50
CA TYR A 133 -8.76 -1.47 0.72
C TYR A 133 -8.27 -0.50 -0.37
N ALA A 134 -9.13 0.41 -0.84
CA ALA A 134 -8.85 1.34 -1.94
C ALA A 134 -7.58 2.20 -1.77
N PRO A 135 -7.20 2.69 -0.57
CA PRO A 135 -5.95 3.41 -0.39
C PRO A 135 -4.73 2.58 -0.82
N TYR A 136 -4.71 1.27 -0.53
CA TYR A 136 -3.62 0.38 -0.91
C TYR A 136 -3.56 0.11 -2.42
N LEU A 137 -4.71 -0.01 -3.08
CA LEU A 137 -4.77 -0.04 -4.55
C LEU A 137 -4.22 1.24 -5.17
N ALA A 138 -4.62 2.39 -4.63
CA ALA A 138 -4.16 3.68 -5.11
C ALA A 138 -2.64 3.81 -4.96
N LEU A 139 -2.01 3.27 -3.92
CA LEU A 139 -0.56 3.34 -3.78
C LEU A 139 0.20 2.67 -4.93
N GLY A 140 -0.29 1.56 -5.50
CA GLY A 140 0.43 0.84 -6.54
C GLY A 140 -0.11 0.94 -7.96
N MET A 141 -1.29 1.55 -8.18
CA MET A 141 -1.88 1.61 -9.52
C MET A 141 -0.99 2.41 -10.50
N CYS A 142 -0.41 1.70 -11.46
CA CYS A 142 0.24 2.29 -12.63
C CYS A 142 -0.84 2.45 -13.71
N ARG A 143 -1.33 3.66 -13.97
CA ARG A 143 -2.27 3.85 -15.08
C ARG A 143 -1.52 3.61 -16.39
N PRO A 144 -1.90 2.63 -17.23
CA PRO A 144 -1.38 2.55 -18.58
C PRO A 144 -1.79 3.83 -19.30
N LYS A 145 -0.86 4.47 -20.01
CA LYS A 145 -1.24 5.52 -20.97
C LYS A 145 -2.09 4.84 -22.05
N MET A 146 -3.41 4.99 -21.98
CA MET A 146 -4.22 4.87 -23.20
C MET A 146 -3.84 6.05 -24.08
N TYR A 147 -3.19 5.74 -25.19
CA TYR A 147 -2.89 6.69 -26.24
C TYR A 147 -4.20 6.92 -27.01
N ASP A 148 -4.99 7.88 -26.57
CA ASP A 148 -6.15 8.36 -27.32
C ASP A 148 -5.70 9.59 -28.12
N ASN A 149 -5.76 9.47 -29.45
CA ASN A 149 -5.08 10.38 -30.38
C ASN A 149 -5.78 11.73 -30.57
N ASN A 150 -6.83 12.08 -29.82
CA ASN A 150 -7.61 13.30 -30.10
C ASN A 150 -8.11 14.11 -28.90
N ILE A 151 -7.50 13.99 -27.72
CA ILE A 151 -7.78 14.93 -26.63
C ILE A 151 -6.46 15.37 -26.02
N ALA A 152 -6.10 16.64 -26.26
CA ALA A 152 -5.04 17.33 -25.54
C ALA A 152 -5.47 17.52 -24.08
N ILE A 153 -5.39 16.46 -23.28
CA ILE A 153 -5.55 16.54 -21.84
C ILE A 153 -4.25 17.17 -21.33
N GLY A 154 -4.32 18.46 -21.03
CA GLY A 154 -3.23 19.20 -20.41
C GLY A 154 -2.69 18.43 -19.21
N TYR A 155 -1.38 18.17 -19.21
CA TYR A 155 -0.66 17.56 -18.11
C TYR A 155 -0.75 18.48 -16.89
N SER A 156 -1.77 18.31 -16.07
CA SER A 156 -1.81 18.90 -14.74
C SER A 156 -0.89 18.07 -13.85
N HIS A 157 0.17 18.73 -13.36
CA HIS A 157 1.20 18.25 -12.45
C HIS A 157 0.64 17.89 -11.03
N LYS A 158 -0.63 17.49 -10.94
CA LYS A 158 -1.38 17.22 -9.71
C LYS A 158 -1.76 15.74 -9.57
N ILE A 159 -0.83 14.83 -9.80
CA ILE A 159 -1.06 13.39 -9.55
C ILE A 159 -0.34 13.00 -8.25
N GLY A 160 -0.89 13.48 -7.13
CA GLY A 160 -0.75 12.78 -5.86
C GLY A 160 -1.76 11.64 -5.90
N GLY A 161 -1.33 10.46 -6.32
CA GLY A 161 -2.24 9.32 -6.43
C GLY A 161 -1.54 7.96 -6.37
N PHE A 162 -0.32 7.84 -6.90
CA PHE A 162 0.27 6.53 -7.17
C PHE A 162 1.74 6.51 -6.74
N MET A 163 2.03 5.94 -5.57
CA MET A 163 3.39 5.83 -5.02
C MET A 163 4.32 5.10 -6.01
N ALA A 164 3.87 3.97 -6.58
CA ALA A 164 4.65 3.23 -7.57
C ALA A 164 4.98 4.09 -8.81
N LEU A 165 3.99 4.79 -9.37
CA LEU A 165 4.19 5.64 -10.54
C LEU A 165 5.13 6.82 -10.25
N ASP A 166 5.02 7.43 -9.06
CA ASP A 166 5.97 8.45 -8.62
C ASP A 166 7.40 7.91 -8.65
N MET A 167 7.61 6.73 -8.08
CA MET A 167 8.93 6.14 -8.00
C MET A 167 9.50 5.79 -9.37
N VAL A 168 8.68 5.33 -10.32
CA VAL A 168 9.10 5.13 -11.72
C VAL A 168 9.63 6.44 -12.31
N PHE A 169 8.93 7.55 -12.13
CA PHE A 169 9.39 8.84 -12.65
C PHE A 169 10.69 9.31 -11.99
N ARG A 170 10.80 9.20 -10.66
CA ARG A 170 12.03 9.56 -9.93
C ARG A 170 13.24 8.73 -10.37
N LEU A 171 13.03 7.44 -10.63
CA LEU A 171 14.09 6.54 -11.09
C LEU A 171 14.47 6.84 -12.54
N ARG A 172 13.50 7.05 -13.43
CA ARG A 172 13.73 7.44 -14.82
C ARG A 172 14.59 8.71 -14.89
N ASP A 173 14.22 9.74 -14.13
CA ASP A 173 14.92 11.02 -14.15
C ASP A 173 16.36 10.94 -13.58
N LYS A 174 16.66 9.91 -12.76
CA LYS A 174 18.01 9.61 -12.26
C LYS A 174 18.85 8.76 -13.21
N LEU A 175 18.22 7.82 -13.93
CA LEU A 175 18.90 6.81 -14.75
C LEU A 175 19.07 7.24 -16.21
N MET A 176 18.19 8.10 -16.73
CA MET A 176 18.25 8.55 -18.11
C MET A 176 19.29 9.68 -18.25
N PRO A 177 20.24 9.57 -19.21
CA PRO A 177 21.14 10.68 -19.50
C PRO A 177 20.32 11.90 -19.94
N LYS A 178 20.62 13.07 -19.38
CA LYS A 178 20.03 14.32 -19.87
C LYS A 178 20.46 14.49 -21.32
N SER A 179 19.51 14.42 -22.25
CA SER A 179 19.76 14.79 -23.65
C SER A 179 20.39 16.19 -23.64
N LYS A 180 21.57 16.32 -24.25
CA LYS A 180 22.12 17.62 -24.59
C LYS A 180 21.09 18.28 -25.51
N ARG A 181 20.49 19.38 -25.07
CA ARG A 181 19.81 20.29 -26.00
C ARG A 181 20.93 20.94 -26.81
N GLU A 182 21.02 20.56 -28.08
CA GLU A 182 21.73 21.32 -29.11
C GLU A 182 20.90 22.54 -29.52
#